data_AF-A0A966JHX2-F1
#
_entry.id   AF-A0A966JHX2-F1
#
_cell.length_a   1.000
_cell.length_b   1.000
_cell.length_c   1.000
_cell.angle_alpha   90.00
_cell.angle_beta   90.00
_cell.angle_gamma   90.00
#
_symmetry.space_group_name_H-M   'P 1'
#
loop_
_entity.id
_entity.type
_entity.pdbx_description
1 polymer ?
#
loop_
_entity_poly.entity_id
_entity_poly.type
_entity_poly.pdbx_seq_one_letter_code
_entity_poly.pdbx_strand_id
1 'polypeptide(L)'
;RAFQILPSKFERPDYLLNLLQNLGQRPFFPPSVGGWPADEAWISAASAQVRIQAAQYLAKHANLDELSSKKQSERIDFIADWLGIPEWSDRTRMALQGAIRDVQRLALLAICSPEFTVNA
;
A
#
# COMPACT_ATOMS: atom_id res chain seq x y z
N ARG A 1 12.79 8.26 0.23
CA ARG A 1 11.98 7.01 0.12
C ARG A 1 10.70 7.34 -0.64
N ALA A 2 10.11 6.36 -1.34
CA ALA A 2 8.89 6.55 -2.13
C ALA A 2 7.79 7.26 -1.34
N PHE A 3 7.00 8.08 -2.03
CA PHE A 3 5.87 8.87 -1.51
C PHE A 3 6.19 9.95 -0.46
N GLN A 4 7.39 10.00 0.11
CA GLN A 4 7.83 11.04 1.07
C GLN A 4 6.85 11.28 2.24
N ILE A 5 6.14 10.24 2.68
CA ILE A 5 5.14 10.33 3.75
C ILE A 5 5.83 10.40 5.12
N LEU A 6 5.45 11.38 5.95
CA LEU A 6 5.86 11.48 7.35
C LEU A 6 4.66 11.22 8.28
N PRO A 7 4.56 10.04 8.93
CA PRO A 7 3.47 9.72 9.85
C PRO A 7 3.23 10.76 10.97
N SER A 8 4.29 11.40 11.45
CA SER A 8 4.22 12.42 12.51
C SER A 8 3.59 13.76 12.07
N LYS A 9 3.37 13.95 10.76
CA LYS A 9 2.77 15.17 10.20
C LYS A 9 1.27 15.02 9.91
N PHE A 10 0.67 13.87 10.19
CA PHE A 10 -0.76 13.67 9.97
C PHE A 10 -1.60 14.41 11.01
N GLU A 11 -2.66 15.06 10.56
CA GLU A 11 -3.59 15.83 11.41
C GLU A 11 -4.33 14.97 12.43
N ARG A 12 -4.53 13.68 12.12
CA ARG A 12 -5.25 12.70 12.97
C ARG A 12 -4.37 11.49 13.28
N PRO A 13 -3.41 11.61 14.22
CA PRO A 13 -2.52 10.51 14.59
C PRO A 13 -3.29 9.32 15.19
N ASP A 14 -4.36 9.56 15.96
CA ASP A 14 -5.17 8.49 16.56
C ASP A 14 -5.88 7.63 15.51
N TYR A 15 -6.29 8.22 14.38
CA TYR A 15 -6.89 7.48 13.28
C TYR A 15 -5.86 6.55 12.61
N LEU A 16 -4.63 7.03 12.43
CA LEU A 16 -3.54 6.19 11.92
C LEU A 16 -3.21 5.04 12.89
N LEU A 17 -3.18 5.32 14.21
CA LEU A 17 -2.97 4.29 15.22
C LEU A 17 -4.11 3.27 15.25
N ASN A 18 -5.36 3.69 15.04
CA ASN A 18 -6.52 2.80 14.95
C ASN A 18 -6.44 1.89 13.70
N LEU A 19 -6.06 2.44 12.55
CA LEU A 19 -5.80 1.65 11.34
C LEU A 19 -4.72 0.59 11.59
N LEU A 20 -3.59 0.97 12.22
CA LEU A 20 -2.51 0.03 12.57
C LEU A 20 -2.96 -1.02 13.58
N GLN A 21 -3.78 -0.65 14.56
CA GLN A 21 -4.35 -1.59 15.52
C GLN A 21 -5.26 -2.62 14.84
N ASN A 22 -6.14 -2.19 13.94
CA ASN A 22 -7.03 -3.08 13.19
C ASN A 22 -6.27 -3.99 12.21
N LEU A 23 -5.05 -3.59 11.80
CA LEU A 23 -4.13 -4.44 11.05
C LEU A 23 -3.32 -5.41 11.93
N GLY A 24 -3.37 -5.29 13.25
CA GLY A 24 -2.48 -6.01 14.16
C GLY A 24 -1.02 -5.54 14.08
N GLN A 25 -0.77 -4.33 13.55
CA GLN A 25 0.55 -3.80 13.22
C GLN A 25 0.92 -2.56 14.07
N ARG A 26 0.35 -2.40 15.27
CA ARG A 26 0.70 -1.26 16.13
C ARG A 26 2.11 -1.46 16.72
N PRO A 27 3.09 -0.59 16.39
CA PRO A 27 4.46 -0.76 16.89
C PRO A 27 4.52 -0.70 18.42
N PHE A 28 5.35 -1.54 19.02
CA PHE A 28 5.54 -1.64 20.48
C PHE A 28 4.26 -1.91 21.29
N PHE A 29 3.18 -2.33 20.63
CA PHE A 29 1.93 -2.72 21.27
C PHE A 29 1.48 -4.05 20.66
N PRO A 30 2.26 -5.14 20.82
CA PRO A 30 1.87 -6.41 20.27
C PRO A 30 0.54 -6.82 20.93
N PRO A 31 -0.54 -7.04 20.16
CA PRO A 31 -1.56 -7.94 20.68
C PRO A 31 -0.80 -9.24 20.94
N SER A 32 -0.94 -9.83 22.13
CA SER A 32 -0.41 -11.15 22.53
C SER A 32 0.29 -11.95 21.40
N VAL A 33 1.50 -12.48 21.61
CA VAL A 33 2.09 -13.43 20.64
C VAL A 33 1.21 -14.66 20.39
N GLY A 34 0.27 -14.96 21.31
CA GLY A 34 -0.80 -15.97 21.14
C GLY A 34 -2.10 -15.45 20.50
N GLY A 35 -2.10 -14.20 20.01
CA GLY A 35 -3.17 -13.58 19.21
C GLY A 35 -2.85 -13.50 17.72
N TRP A 36 -1.67 -13.96 17.30
CA TRP A 36 -1.40 -14.29 15.91
C TRP A 36 -2.10 -15.64 15.66
N PRO A 37 -3.12 -15.71 14.79
CA PRO A 37 -3.72 -17.00 14.47
C PRO A 37 -2.64 -17.91 13.91
N ALA A 38 -2.59 -19.16 14.39
CA ALA A 38 -1.86 -20.20 13.68
C ALA A 38 -2.57 -20.45 12.33
N ASP A 39 -1.79 -20.67 11.27
CA ASP A 39 -2.18 -21.05 9.90
C ASP A 39 -2.79 -20.00 8.93
N GLU A 40 -2.76 -20.40 7.64
CA GLU A 40 -2.99 -19.79 6.31
C GLU A 40 -3.77 -18.46 6.13
N ALA A 41 -4.48 -17.92 7.11
CA ALA A 41 -5.33 -16.74 6.95
C ALA A 41 -4.69 -15.46 7.50
N TRP A 42 -3.43 -15.17 7.15
CA TRP A 42 -2.76 -13.92 7.55
C TRP A 42 -3.41 -12.67 6.93
N ILE A 43 -4.20 -12.86 5.87
CA ILE A 43 -5.01 -11.83 5.20
C ILE A 43 -6.45 -12.35 5.06
N SER A 44 -7.31 -11.97 6.01
CA SER A 44 -8.75 -12.13 5.84
C SER A 44 -9.29 -11.03 4.93
N ALA A 45 -10.51 -11.19 4.40
CA ALA A 45 -11.18 -10.12 3.66
C ALA A 45 -11.29 -8.82 4.48
N ALA A 46 -11.49 -8.93 5.80
CA ALA A 46 -11.55 -7.80 6.71
C ALA A 46 -10.18 -7.08 6.82
N SER A 47 -9.08 -7.83 6.99
CA SER A 47 -7.76 -7.19 7.08
C SER A 47 -7.30 -6.63 5.73
N ALA A 48 -7.68 -7.25 4.61
CA ALA A 48 -7.48 -6.68 3.27
C ALA A 48 -8.21 -5.33 3.10
N GLN A 49 -9.45 -5.22 3.55
CA GLN A 49 -10.20 -3.97 3.50
C GLN A 49 -9.55 -2.87 4.35
N VAL A 50 -9.08 -3.21 5.56
CA VAL A 50 -8.37 -2.24 6.42
C VAL A 50 -7.06 -1.80 5.78
N ARG A 51 -6.32 -2.70 5.09
CA ARG A 51 -5.10 -2.32 4.34
C ARG A 51 -5.41 -1.31 3.24
N ILE A 52 -6.48 -1.52 2.47
CA ILE A 52 -6.92 -0.57 1.44
C ILE A 52 -7.29 0.79 2.06
N GLN A 53 -8.02 0.79 3.17
CA GLN A 53 -8.37 2.04 3.88
C GLN A 53 -7.12 2.78 4.36
N ALA A 54 -6.16 2.07 4.94
CA ALA A 54 -4.89 2.65 5.38
C ALA A 54 -4.11 3.23 4.19
N ALA A 55 -3.99 2.47 3.10
CA ALA A 55 -3.35 2.91 1.87
C ALA A 55 -4.03 4.15 1.27
N GLN A 56 -5.36 4.20 1.22
CA GLN A 56 -6.12 5.37 0.77
C GLN A 56 -5.86 6.60 1.65
N TYR A 57 -5.81 6.42 2.97
CA TYR A 57 -5.55 7.51 3.89
C TYR A 57 -4.12 8.07 3.74
N LEU A 58 -3.13 7.18 3.62
CA LEU A 58 -1.73 7.53 3.41
C LEU A 58 -1.49 8.17 2.04
N ALA A 59 -2.10 7.64 0.98
CA ALA A 59 -1.95 8.13 -0.39
C ALA A 59 -2.47 9.58 -0.60
N LYS A 60 -3.31 10.11 0.30
CA LYS A 60 -3.69 11.54 0.28
C LYS A 60 -2.53 12.48 0.59
N HIS A 61 -1.49 11.98 1.26
CA HIS A 61 -0.32 12.75 1.66
C HIS A 61 0.94 12.31 0.92
N ALA A 62 0.80 11.43 -0.08
CA ALA A 62 1.90 10.98 -0.89
C ALA A 62 2.35 12.10 -1.83
N ASN A 63 3.65 12.39 -1.83
CA ASN A 63 4.26 13.12 -2.94
C ASN A 63 4.28 12.19 -4.17
N LEU A 64 3.57 12.57 -5.22
CA LEU A 64 3.46 11.83 -6.48
C LEU A 64 4.06 12.60 -7.67
N ASP A 65 4.84 13.66 -7.42
CA ASP A 65 5.37 14.55 -8.47
C ASP A 65 6.30 13.80 -9.43
N GLU A 66 7.15 12.94 -8.89
CA GLU A 66 8.04 12.11 -9.70
C GLU A 66 7.26 11.16 -10.62
N LEU A 67 6.18 10.54 -10.12
CA LEU A 67 5.32 9.64 -10.90
C LEU A 67 4.47 10.40 -11.92
N SER A 68 3.96 11.59 -11.54
CA SER A 68 3.09 12.40 -12.40
C SER A 68 3.85 12.98 -13.59
N SER A 69 5.13 13.32 -13.40
CA SER A 69 6.04 13.81 -14.44
C SER A 69 6.43 12.76 -15.49
N LYS A 70 6.23 11.46 -15.23
CA LYS A 70 6.51 10.39 -16.21
C LYS A 70 5.47 10.36 -17.32
N LYS A 71 5.93 9.99 -18.52
CA LYS A 71 5.03 9.67 -19.63
C LYS A 71 4.14 8.49 -19.22
N GLN A 72 2.90 8.46 -19.69
CA GLN A 72 1.96 7.39 -19.33
C GLN A 72 2.56 6.00 -19.55
N SER A 73 3.27 5.79 -20.66
CA SER A 73 3.94 4.52 -21.01
C SER A 73 5.03 4.09 -20.03
N GLU A 74 5.60 5.00 -19.25
CA GLU A 74 6.73 4.75 -18.34
C GLU A 74 6.25 4.56 -16.88
N ARG A 75 4.99 4.89 -16.57
CA ARG A 75 4.50 4.98 -15.18
C ARG A 75 4.46 3.63 -14.45
N ILE A 76 4.08 2.56 -15.15
CA ILE A 76 3.95 1.22 -14.55
C ILE A 76 5.33 0.63 -14.20
N ASP A 77 6.30 0.80 -15.09
CA ASP A 77 7.66 0.32 -14.85
C ASP A 77 8.35 1.20 -13.79
N PHE A 78 8.19 2.53 -13.88
CA PHE A 78 8.71 3.45 -12.88
C PHE A 78 8.18 3.15 -11.46
N ILE A 79 6.88 2.88 -11.30
CA ILE A 79 6.34 2.60 -9.97
C ILE A 79 6.79 1.23 -9.45
N ALA A 80 7.10 0.25 -10.31
CA ALA A 80 7.75 -0.99 -9.89
C ALA A 80 9.12 -0.70 -9.28
N ASP A 81 9.98 0.03 -10.03
CA ASP A 81 11.32 0.42 -9.57
C ASP A 81 11.25 1.22 -8.26
N TRP A 82 10.32 2.17 -8.18
CA TRP A 82 10.18 3.04 -7.03
C TRP A 82 9.74 2.30 -5.77
N LEU A 83 8.98 1.22 -5.94
CA LEU A 83 8.49 0.36 -4.88
C LEU A 83 9.39 -0.86 -4.60
N GLY A 84 10.45 -1.05 -5.38
CA GLY A 84 11.37 -2.19 -5.25
C GLY A 84 10.75 -3.52 -5.68
N ILE A 85 9.83 -3.48 -6.65
CA ILE A 85 9.15 -4.66 -7.18
C ILE A 85 9.87 -5.09 -8.45
N PRO A 86 10.42 -6.32 -8.51
CA PRO A 86 11.21 -6.76 -9.66
C PRO A 86 10.35 -6.91 -10.93
N GLU A 87 9.12 -7.39 -10.77
CA GLU A 87 8.18 -7.58 -11.87
C GLU A 87 6.73 -7.59 -11.36
N TRP A 88 5.83 -7.05 -12.16
CA TRP A 88 4.40 -7.15 -11.96
C TRP A 88 3.86 -8.44 -12.57
N SER A 89 2.98 -9.15 -11.85
CA SER A 89 2.19 -10.20 -12.49
C SER A 89 1.31 -9.62 -13.62
N ASP A 90 0.96 -10.44 -14.62
CA ASP A 90 0.08 -10.01 -15.72
C ASP A 90 -1.23 -9.39 -15.22
N ARG A 91 -1.82 -10.00 -14.18
CA ARG A 91 -3.06 -9.54 -13.56
C ARG A 91 -2.89 -8.16 -12.92
N THR A 92 -1.79 -7.95 -12.19
CA THR A 92 -1.50 -6.63 -11.59
C THR A 92 -1.23 -5.60 -12.68
N ARG A 93 -0.42 -5.94 -13.70
CA ARG A 93 -0.12 -5.03 -14.82
C ARG A 93 -1.40 -4.59 -15.55
N MET A 94 -2.34 -5.50 -15.78
CA MET A 94 -3.65 -5.16 -16.35
C MET A 94 -4.45 -4.18 -15.46
N ALA A 95 -4.48 -4.41 -14.14
CA ALA A 95 -5.17 -3.53 -13.20
C ALA A 95 -4.54 -2.12 -13.17
N LEU A 96 -3.21 -2.04 -13.16
CA LEU A 96 -2.45 -0.79 -13.21
C LEU A 96 -2.68 -0.04 -14.53
N GLN A 97 -2.74 -0.74 -15.66
CA GLN A 97 -3.04 -0.16 -16.96
C GLN A 97 -4.41 0.55 -16.98
N GLY A 98 -5.40 -0.01 -16.30
CA GLY A 98 -6.72 0.61 -16.13
C GLY A 98 -6.70 1.93 -15.34
N ALA A 99 -5.65 2.18 -14.55
CA ALA A 99 -5.48 3.39 -13.75
C ALA A 99 -4.38 4.33 -14.25
N ILE A 100 -3.74 4.05 -15.39
CA ILE A 100 -2.50 4.73 -15.83
C ILE A 100 -2.61 6.26 -15.97
N ARG A 101 -3.82 6.78 -16.16
CA ARG A 101 -4.11 8.23 -16.26
C ARG A 101 -4.33 8.89 -14.90
N ASP A 102 -4.82 8.15 -13.92
CA ASP A 102 -5.08 8.61 -12.56
C ASP A 102 -3.90 8.19 -11.67
N VAL A 103 -2.97 9.12 -11.49
CA VAL A 103 -1.70 8.87 -10.78
C VAL A 103 -1.93 8.44 -9.33
N GLN A 104 -2.95 8.98 -8.67
CA GLN A 104 -3.27 8.64 -7.29
C GLN A 104 -3.85 7.23 -7.20
N ARG A 105 -4.78 6.88 -8.09
CA ARG A 105 -5.34 5.53 -8.18
C ARG A 105 -4.28 4.51 -8.60
N LEU A 106 -3.39 4.86 -9.52
CA LEU A 106 -2.27 4.01 -9.93
C LEU A 106 -1.39 3.69 -8.73
N ALA A 107 -0.99 4.70 -7.96
CA ALA A 107 -0.18 4.52 -6.76
C ALA A 107 -0.89 3.66 -5.71
N LEU A 108 -2.19 3.91 -5.50
CA LEU A 108 -3.01 3.12 -4.57
C LEU A 108 -3.09 1.64 -4.97
N LEU A 109 -3.31 1.34 -6.25
CA LEU A 109 -3.36 -0.04 -6.73
C LEU A 109 -2.00 -0.73 -6.60
N ALA A 110 -0.91 -0.03 -6.87
CA ALA A 110 0.45 -0.57 -6.77
C ALA A 110 0.81 -0.94 -5.32
N ILE A 111 0.51 -0.11 -4.32
CA ILE A 111 0.81 -0.42 -2.92
C ILE A 111 -0.11 -1.48 -2.30
N CYS A 112 -1.30 -1.67 -2.87
CA CYS A 112 -2.25 -2.70 -2.45
C CYS A 112 -2.14 -3.98 -3.29
N SER A 113 -1.12 -4.09 -4.13
CA SER A 113 -1.02 -5.20 -5.06
C SER A 113 -0.59 -6.51 -4.37
N PRO A 114 -0.89 -7.67 -4.99
CA PRO A 114 -0.51 -8.97 -4.44
C PRO A 114 1.00 -9.12 -4.18
N GLU A 115 1.85 -8.42 -4.93
CA GLU A 115 3.31 -8.44 -4.85
C GLU A 115 3.85 -8.03 -3.45
N PHE A 116 3.03 -7.41 -2.59
CA PHE A 116 3.37 -7.11 -1.19
C PHE A 116 2.74 -8.06 -0.16
N THR A 117 1.90 -8.99 -0.60
CA THR A 117 1.04 -9.79 0.28
C THR A 117 1.28 -11.28 0.16
N VAL A 118 1.79 -11.73 -0.98
CA VAL A 118 2.11 -13.12 -1.24
C VAL A 118 3.63 -13.21 -1.31
N ASN A 119 4.25 -13.94 -0.38
CA ASN A 119 5.63 -14.39 -0.60
C ASN A 119 5.61 -15.24 -1.87
N ALA A 120 6.45 -14.90 -2.84
CA ALA A 120 6.72 -15.73 -4.00
C ALA A 120 7.31 -17.09 -3.58
#